data_AF-A0A6I6NMS5-F1
#
_entry.id   AF-A0A6I6NMS5-F1
#
_cell.length_a   1.000
_cell.length_b   1.000
_cell.length_c   1.000
_cell.angle_alpha   90.00
_cell.angle_beta   90.00
_cell.angle_gamma   90.00
#
_symmetry.space_group_name_H-M   'P 1'
#
loop_
_entity.id
_entity.type
_entity.pdbx_description
1 polymer ?
#
loop_
_entity_poly.entity_id
_entity_poly.type
_entity_poly.pdbx_seq_one_letter_code
_entity_poly.pdbx_strand_id
1 'polypeptide(L)'
;MAARAGARVLAAAGARDSSCCEQSGAAEVFDYRDPDLPGRLRGAAPSGVDLYPDTAGVNDLETSVGLLARRGRVVLLAGAGTRPVLPAGPLYMNDRSVVGFVISHATPGELAGAAECINDLLGRDALPPRCIEVLPLGAAGEVHARLERGSSAAGARSCGRTLPPPPDGVRPRVPGRRIVRRPGRPPVWEPIFT
;
A
#
# COMPACT_ATOMS: atom_id res chain seq x y z
N MET A 1 -8.63 -2.65 2.44
CA MET A 1 -9.78 -1.98 1.78
C MET A 1 -10.39 -2.86 0.70
N ALA A 2 -9.70 -3.15 -0.41
CA ALA A 2 -10.25 -3.96 -1.51
C ALA A 2 -10.82 -5.32 -1.06
N ALA A 3 -10.06 -6.11 -0.29
CA ALA A 3 -10.54 -7.38 0.25
C ALA A 3 -11.81 -7.23 1.11
N ARG A 4 -11.89 -6.15 1.91
CA ARG A 4 -13.07 -5.85 2.73
C ARG A 4 -14.28 -5.41 1.92
N ALA A 5 -14.05 -4.87 0.72
CA ALA A 5 -15.10 -4.58 -0.25
C ALA A 5 -15.52 -5.83 -1.05
N GLY A 6 -15.01 -7.02 -0.70
CA GLY A 6 -15.36 -8.29 -1.34
C GLY A 6 -14.51 -8.63 -2.57
N ALA A 7 -13.48 -7.83 -2.89
CA ALA A 7 -12.61 -8.14 -4.01
C ALA A 7 -11.63 -9.28 -3.67
N ARG A 8 -11.36 -10.15 -4.63
CA ARG A 8 -10.19 -11.06 -4.57
C ARG A 8 -8.94 -10.27 -4.92
N VAL A 9 -7.99 -10.19 -3.99
CA VAL A 9 -6.77 -9.38 -4.13
C VAL A 9 -5.57 -10.25 -4.45
N LEU A 10 -4.93 -10.00 -5.58
CA LEU A 10 -3.60 -10.53 -5.91
C LEU A 10 -2.58 -9.43 -5.63
N ALA A 11 -1.62 -9.66 -4.74
CA ALA A 11 -0.62 -8.66 -4.37
C ALA A 11 0.75 -9.00 -4.99
N ALA A 12 1.43 -8.00 -5.54
CA ALA A 12 2.85 -8.09 -5.88
C ALA A 12 3.66 -7.32 -4.83
N ALA A 13 4.53 -8.01 -4.09
CA ALA A 13 5.28 -7.44 -2.98
C ALA A 13 6.63 -8.14 -2.82
N GLY A 14 7.61 -7.45 -2.22
CA GLY A 14 8.89 -8.09 -1.91
C GLY A 14 8.71 -9.16 -0.82
N ALA A 15 9.59 -10.16 -0.77
CA ALA A 15 9.47 -11.28 0.19
C ALA A 15 9.27 -10.84 1.66
N ARG A 16 9.85 -9.70 2.06
CA ARG A 16 9.72 -9.13 3.41
C ARG A 16 8.31 -8.64 3.73
N ASP A 17 7.50 -8.34 2.73
CA ASP A 17 6.15 -7.77 2.87
C ASP A 17 5.03 -8.79 2.65
N SER A 18 5.35 -10.03 2.25
CA SER A 18 4.36 -11.06 1.87
C SER A 18 3.34 -11.34 2.97
N SER A 19 3.83 -11.68 4.17
CA SER A 19 2.96 -11.98 5.31
C SER A 19 2.06 -10.80 5.67
N CYS A 20 2.52 -9.57 5.47
CA CYS A 20 1.70 -8.41 5.72
C CYS A 20 0.60 -8.23 4.66
N CYS A 21 0.87 -8.54 3.40
CA CYS A 21 -0.15 -8.55 2.36
C CYS A 21 -1.23 -9.60 2.63
N GLU A 22 -0.83 -10.83 3.03
CA GLU A 22 -1.75 -11.89 3.45
C GLU A 22 -2.63 -11.44 4.63
N GLN A 23 -2.02 -10.90 5.69
CA GLN A 23 -2.75 -10.37 6.85
C GLN A 23 -3.69 -9.20 6.49
N SER A 24 -3.39 -8.48 5.42
CA SER A 24 -4.25 -7.39 4.90
C SER A 24 -5.41 -7.89 4.04
N GLY A 25 -5.52 -9.21 3.81
CA GLY A 25 -6.56 -9.84 3.01
C GLY A 25 -6.18 -10.13 1.55
N ALA A 26 -4.89 -10.15 1.21
CA ALA A 26 -4.48 -10.68 -0.10
C ALA A 26 -4.80 -12.18 -0.18
N ALA A 27 -5.43 -12.61 -1.27
CA ALA A 27 -5.71 -14.01 -1.52
C ALA A 27 -4.43 -14.75 -1.93
N GLU A 28 -3.58 -14.09 -2.71
CA GLU A 28 -2.27 -14.60 -3.14
C GLU A 28 -1.27 -13.44 -3.19
N VAL A 29 0.00 -13.77 -2.90
CA VAL A 29 1.09 -12.80 -2.94
C VAL A 29 2.22 -13.35 -3.82
N PHE A 30 2.71 -12.49 -4.70
CA PHE A 30 3.76 -12.80 -5.67
C PHE A 30 4.97 -11.87 -5.44
N ASP A 31 6.17 -12.38 -5.68
CA ASP A 31 7.37 -11.54 -5.68
C ASP A 31 7.36 -10.66 -6.91
N TYR A 32 7.39 -9.33 -6.73
CA TYR A 32 7.39 -8.41 -7.88
C TYR A 32 8.67 -8.51 -8.73
N ARG A 33 9.73 -9.14 -8.21
CA ARG A 33 11.01 -9.35 -8.90
C ARG A 33 11.04 -10.65 -9.71
N ASP A 34 9.99 -11.48 -9.61
CA ASP A 34 9.87 -12.69 -10.40
C ASP A 34 9.74 -12.31 -11.89
N PRO A 35 10.66 -12.76 -12.77
CA PRO A 35 10.61 -12.43 -14.19
C PRO A 35 9.37 -13.00 -14.89
N ASP A 36 8.73 -14.03 -14.34
CA ASP A 36 7.47 -14.59 -14.84
C ASP A 36 6.26 -14.15 -14.01
N LEU A 37 6.36 -13.05 -13.26
CA LEU A 37 5.21 -12.48 -12.54
C LEU A 37 3.96 -12.35 -13.43
N PRO A 38 4.04 -11.88 -14.69
CA PRO A 38 2.85 -11.80 -15.55
C PRO A 38 2.23 -13.17 -15.86
N GLY A 39 3.04 -14.21 -16.09
CA GLY A 39 2.55 -15.57 -16.30
C GLY A 39 1.84 -16.11 -15.07
N ARG A 40 2.43 -15.92 -13.89
CA ARG A 40 1.85 -16.32 -12.60
C ARG A 40 0.53 -15.61 -12.30
N LEU A 41 0.45 -14.31 -12.56
CA LEU A 41 -0.79 -13.54 -12.39
C LEU A 41 -1.89 -14.02 -13.33
N ARG A 42 -1.57 -14.36 -14.59
CA ARG A 42 -2.54 -14.97 -15.53
C ARG A 42 -2.99 -16.34 -15.05
N GLY A 43 -2.10 -17.15 -14.48
CA GLY A 43 -2.46 -18.43 -13.88
C GLY A 43 -3.42 -18.27 -12.70
N ALA A 44 -3.19 -17.28 -11.84
CA ALA A 44 -4.04 -16.99 -10.68
C ALA A 44 -5.37 -16.31 -11.06
N ALA A 45 -5.40 -15.53 -12.14
CA ALA A 45 -6.60 -14.90 -12.68
C ALA A 45 -6.73 -15.17 -14.19
N PRO A 46 -7.22 -16.36 -14.59
CA PRO A 46 -7.32 -16.74 -16.01
C PRO A 46 -8.23 -15.83 -16.83
N SER A 47 -9.23 -15.20 -16.20
CA SER A 47 -10.12 -14.23 -16.84
C SER A 47 -9.58 -12.79 -16.84
N GLY A 48 -8.38 -12.57 -16.29
CA GLY A 48 -7.78 -11.26 -16.05
C GLY A 48 -8.27 -10.59 -14.76
N VAL A 49 -7.71 -9.43 -14.44
CA VAL A 49 -8.10 -8.60 -13.29
C VAL A 49 -8.96 -7.41 -13.70
N ASP A 50 -9.97 -7.06 -12.90
CA ASP A 50 -10.84 -5.92 -13.19
C ASP A 50 -10.15 -4.57 -12.95
N LEU A 51 -9.18 -4.54 -12.03
CA LEU A 51 -8.49 -3.33 -11.59
C LEU A 51 -7.01 -3.61 -11.32
N TYR A 52 -6.14 -2.82 -11.94
CA TYR A 52 -4.70 -2.81 -11.72
C TYR A 52 -4.26 -1.43 -11.19
N PRO A 53 -4.05 -1.24 -9.88
CA PRO A 53 -3.45 -0.01 -9.36
C PRO A 53 -1.94 -0.03 -9.57
N ASP A 54 -1.42 0.80 -10.47
CA ASP A 54 0.02 0.95 -10.70
C ASP A 54 0.61 1.94 -9.69
N THR A 55 1.21 1.39 -8.64
CA THR A 55 1.98 2.13 -7.63
C THR A 55 3.48 2.06 -7.84
N ALA A 56 3.96 1.29 -8.82
CA ALA A 56 5.39 1.11 -9.07
C ALA A 56 5.97 2.29 -9.84
N GLY A 57 5.17 2.92 -10.72
CA GLY A 57 5.57 4.08 -11.49
C GLY A 57 6.55 3.78 -12.62
N VAL A 58 6.67 2.50 -13.00
CA VAL A 58 7.37 2.05 -14.22
C VAL A 58 6.44 2.22 -15.44
N ASN A 59 5.13 2.04 -15.23
CA ASN A 59 4.09 2.19 -16.23
C ASN A 59 4.27 1.27 -17.44
N ASP A 60 4.65 0.01 -17.23
CA ASP A 60 4.64 -1.02 -18.27
C ASP A 60 3.20 -1.34 -18.70
N LEU A 61 2.71 -0.60 -19.69
CA LEU A 61 1.34 -0.71 -20.17
C LEU A 61 1.11 -2.00 -20.95
N GLU A 62 2.12 -2.56 -21.63
CA GLU A 62 1.98 -3.81 -22.37
C GLU A 62 1.60 -4.94 -21.40
N THR A 63 2.35 -5.07 -20.31
CA THR A 63 2.07 -6.06 -19.26
C THR A 63 0.76 -5.76 -18.54
N SER A 64 0.61 -4.56 -17.99
CA SER A 64 -0.54 -4.24 -17.12
C SER A 64 -1.88 -4.30 -17.86
N VAL A 65 -1.96 -3.79 -19.10
CA VAL A 65 -3.18 -3.93 -19.93
C VAL A 65 -3.40 -5.37 -20.36
N GLY A 66 -2.34 -6.13 -20.64
CA GLY A 66 -2.40 -7.55 -20.97
C GLY A 66 -2.94 -8.44 -19.84
N LEU A 67 -2.86 -7.98 -18.58
CA LEU A 67 -3.39 -8.68 -17.41
C LEU A 67 -4.87 -8.39 -17.13
N LEU A 68 -5.46 -7.37 -17.76
CA LEU A 68 -6.83 -6.95 -17.45
C LEU A 68 -7.88 -7.94 -17.98
N ALA A 69 -8.97 -8.06 -17.25
CA ALA A 69 -10.20 -8.64 -17.76
C ALA A 69 -10.82 -7.72 -18.84
N ARG A 70 -11.87 -8.20 -19.52
CA ARG A 70 -12.67 -7.35 -20.42
C ARG A 70 -13.31 -6.22 -19.60
N ARG A 71 -13.21 -4.97 -20.08
CA ARG A 71 -13.57 -3.74 -19.35
C ARG A 71 -12.76 -3.45 -18.09
N GLY A 72 -11.66 -4.16 -17.88
CA GLY A 72 -10.74 -3.88 -16.79
C GLY A 72 -10.06 -2.53 -16.95
N ARG A 73 -9.45 -2.02 -15.87
CA ARG A 73 -8.78 -0.72 -15.86
C ARG A 73 -7.44 -0.73 -15.13
N VAL A 74 -6.45 -0.07 -15.72
CA VAL A 74 -5.22 0.35 -15.03
C VAL A 74 -5.46 1.72 -14.40
N VAL A 75 -5.09 1.92 -13.13
CA VAL A 75 -5.08 3.23 -12.47
C VAL A 75 -3.64 3.62 -12.20
N LEU A 76 -3.15 4.66 -12.87
CA LEU A 76 -1.79 5.16 -12.72
C LEU A 76 -1.71 6.10 -11.51
N LEU A 77 -0.94 5.71 -10.50
CA LEU A 77 -0.74 6.48 -9.26
C LEU A 77 0.66 7.08 -9.15
N ALA A 78 1.59 6.64 -10.01
CA ALA A 78 2.99 7.04 -10.02
C ALA A 78 3.53 7.10 -11.46
N GLY A 79 4.81 7.48 -11.60
CA GLY A 79 5.50 7.51 -12.89
C GLY A 79 5.43 8.85 -13.62
N ALA A 80 5.53 9.97 -12.89
CA ALA A 80 5.39 11.33 -13.43
C ALA A 80 6.31 11.65 -14.64
N GLY A 81 7.46 10.98 -14.74
CA GLY A 81 8.41 11.12 -15.86
C GLY A 81 8.28 10.08 -16.98
N THR A 82 7.37 9.11 -16.85
CA THR A 82 7.26 7.99 -17.80
C THR A 82 6.51 8.38 -19.07
N ARG A 83 6.85 7.72 -20.19
CA ARG A 83 6.18 7.86 -21.49
C ARG A 83 6.00 6.48 -22.13
N PRO A 84 5.13 5.62 -21.57
CA PRO A 84 4.94 4.28 -22.11
C PRO A 84 4.23 4.31 -23.46
N VAL A 85 4.51 3.32 -24.30
CA VAL A 85 3.76 3.11 -25.54
C VAL A 85 2.39 2.54 -25.20
N LEU A 86 1.33 3.12 -25.76
CA LEU A 86 -0.03 2.69 -25.49
C LEU A 86 -0.39 1.43 -26.31
N PRO A 87 -0.79 0.31 -25.68
CA PRO A 87 -1.21 -0.90 -26.39
C PRO A 87 -2.64 -0.74 -26.91
N ALA A 88 -2.81 0.00 -28.01
CA ALA A 88 -4.12 0.41 -28.54
C ALA A 88 -5.01 -0.79 -28.90
N GLY A 89 -4.46 -1.84 -29.51
CA GLY A 89 -5.22 -3.05 -29.89
C GLY A 89 -5.86 -3.76 -28.69
N PRO A 90 -5.08 -4.17 -27.68
CA PRO A 90 -5.62 -4.75 -26.45
C PRO A 90 -6.66 -3.88 -25.73
N LEU A 91 -6.49 -2.55 -25.74
CA LEU A 91 -7.46 -1.61 -25.17
C LEU A 91 -8.78 -1.64 -25.94
N TYR A 92 -8.70 -1.41 -27.26
CA TYR A 92 -9.84 -1.33 -28.16
C TYR A 92 -10.64 -2.63 -28.21
N MET A 93 -9.98 -3.77 -28.37
CA MET A 93 -10.67 -5.05 -28.56
C MET A 93 -11.34 -5.61 -27.30
N ASN A 94 -11.02 -5.06 -26.12
CA ASN A 94 -11.51 -5.58 -24.83
C ASN A 94 -12.17 -4.51 -23.96
N ASP A 95 -12.48 -3.33 -24.50
CA ASP A 95 -13.07 -2.20 -23.78
C ASP A 95 -12.25 -1.78 -22.52
N ARG A 96 -10.93 -2.02 -22.53
CA ARG A 96 -10.07 -1.74 -21.37
C ARG A 96 -9.68 -0.27 -21.30
N SER A 97 -9.33 0.21 -20.12
CA SER A 97 -8.97 1.61 -19.91
C SER A 97 -7.68 1.81 -19.10
N VAL A 98 -7.05 2.95 -19.30
CA VAL A 98 -5.96 3.47 -18.47
C VAL A 98 -6.41 4.82 -17.93
N VAL A 99 -6.43 4.96 -16.60
CA VAL A 99 -6.96 6.13 -15.90
C VAL A 99 -5.84 6.73 -15.05
N GLY A 100 -5.55 8.02 -15.27
CA GLY A 100 -4.63 8.76 -14.41
C GLY A 100 -5.30 9.20 -13.12
N PHE A 101 -4.59 9.10 -12.00
CA PHE A 101 -5.03 9.64 -10.72
C PHE A 101 -3.88 10.37 -10.03
N VAL A 102 -4.12 11.62 -9.62
CA VAL A 102 -3.21 12.39 -8.79
C VAL A 102 -3.98 12.98 -7.61
N ILE A 103 -3.52 12.67 -6.39
CA ILE A 103 -4.23 13.06 -5.17
C ILE A 103 -4.26 14.58 -4.96
N SER A 104 -3.31 15.32 -5.54
CA SER A 104 -3.22 16.79 -5.41
C SER A 104 -4.36 17.54 -6.11
N HIS A 105 -5.15 16.87 -6.95
CA HIS A 105 -6.34 17.46 -7.58
C HIS A 105 -7.65 17.07 -6.88
N ALA A 106 -7.59 16.22 -5.86
CA ALA A 106 -8.79 15.83 -5.11
C ALA A 106 -9.39 17.07 -4.44
N THR A 107 -10.68 17.27 -4.65
CA THR A 107 -11.45 18.34 -4.02
C THR A 107 -11.56 18.09 -2.51
N PRO A 108 -11.82 19.14 -1.70
CA PRO A 108 -12.08 18.97 -0.27
C PRO A 108 -13.22 17.97 0.02
N GLY A 109 -14.25 17.92 -0.82
CA GLY A 109 -15.35 16.96 -0.69
C GLY A 109 -14.93 15.51 -0.93
N GLU A 110 -14.11 15.25 -1.95
CA GLU A 110 -13.56 13.92 -2.21
C GLU A 110 -12.61 13.46 -1.09
N LEU A 111 -11.76 14.38 -0.60
CA LEU A 111 -10.88 14.10 0.53
C LEU A 111 -11.67 13.83 1.82
N ALA A 112 -12.75 14.57 2.07
CA ALA A 112 -13.64 14.34 3.21
C ALA A 112 -14.31 12.96 3.13
N GLY A 113 -14.89 12.60 1.98
CA GLY A 113 -15.49 11.28 1.80
C GLY A 113 -14.48 10.13 1.92
N ALA A 114 -13.26 10.32 1.42
CA ALA A 114 -12.18 9.35 1.63
C ALA A 114 -11.78 9.25 3.11
N ALA A 115 -11.71 10.38 3.83
CA ALA A 115 -11.38 10.42 5.25
C ALA A 115 -12.45 9.73 6.10
N GLU A 116 -13.74 9.91 5.81
CA GLU A 116 -14.84 9.20 6.48
C GLU A 116 -14.68 7.69 6.35
N CYS A 117 -14.44 7.19 5.13
CA CYS A 117 -14.21 5.76 4.88
C CYS A 117 -12.98 5.24 5.64
N ILE A 118 -11.86 5.97 5.60
CA ILE A 118 -10.63 5.58 6.31
C ILE A 118 -10.86 5.59 7.83
N ASN A 119 -11.55 6.60 8.36
CA ASN A 119 -11.82 6.73 9.79
C ASN A 119 -12.74 5.62 10.31
N ASP A 120 -13.79 5.24 9.56
CA ASP A 120 -14.63 4.09 9.90
C ASP A 120 -13.80 2.80 9.96
N LEU A 121 -12.94 2.57 8.96
CA LEU A 121 -12.07 1.40 8.95
C LEU A 121 -11.05 1.40 10.09
N LEU A 122 -10.47 2.54 10.43
CA LEU A 122 -9.57 2.68 11.58
C LEU A 122 -10.32 2.44 12.89
N GLY A 123 -11.53 2.99 13.05
CA GLY A 123 -12.36 2.80 14.23
C GLY A 123 -12.80 1.36 14.46
N ARG A 124 -12.81 0.53 13.40
CA ARG A 124 -13.09 -0.92 13.45
C ARG A 124 -11.83 -1.79 13.52
N ASP A 125 -10.65 -1.19 13.77
CA ASP A 125 -9.35 -1.87 13.74
C ASP A 125 -9.07 -2.63 12.42
N ALA A 126 -9.70 -2.20 11.32
CA ALA A 126 -9.66 -2.87 10.03
C ALA A 126 -8.49 -2.42 9.13
N LEU A 127 -7.67 -1.48 9.60
CA LEU A 127 -6.46 -0.99 8.95
C LEU A 127 -5.30 -0.92 9.96
N PRO A 128 -4.84 -2.06 10.51
CA PRO A 128 -3.78 -2.06 11.50
C PRO A 128 -2.48 -1.49 10.93
N PRO A 129 -1.80 -0.58 11.63
CA PRO A 129 -0.52 -0.05 11.20
C PRO A 129 0.57 -1.13 11.29
N ARG A 130 1.40 -1.25 10.25
CA ARG A 130 2.44 -2.30 10.14
C ARG A 130 3.54 -2.16 11.18
N CYS A 131 4.10 -0.96 11.26
CA CYS A 131 5.20 -0.62 12.16
C CYS A 131 5.06 0.86 12.51
N ILE A 132 5.01 1.15 13.80
CA ILE A 132 5.04 2.52 14.30
C ILE A 132 6.37 2.70 15.02
N GLU A 133 7.20 3.60 14.48
CA GLU A 133 8.39 4.11 15.16
C GLU A 133 8.08 5.54 15.60
N VAL A 134 8.28 5.82 16.89
CA VAL A 134 8.07 7.15 17.46
C VAL A 134 9.43 7.75 17.79
N LEU A 135 9.77 8.84 17.10
CA LEU A 135 11.03 9.55 17.23
C LEU A 135 10.77 11.05 17.49
N PRO A 136 11.72 11.77 18.13
CA PRO A 136 11.60 13.20 18.29
C PRO A 136 11.60 13.91 16.94
N LEU A 137 10.93 15.07 16.83
CA LEU A 137 10.83 15.84 15.59
C LEU A 137 12.20 16.17 14.98
N GLY A 138 13.24 16.37 15.81
CA GLY A 138 14.61 16.61 15.35
C GLY A 138 15.21 15.47 14.51
N ALA A 139 14.65 14.25 14.60
CA ALA A 139 15.07 13.11 13.79
C ALA A 139 14.41 13.06 12.40
N ALA A 140 13.52 14.01 12.05
CA ALA A 140 12.76 13.97 10.80
C ALA A 140 13.65 13.91 9.54
N GLY A 141 14.76 14.66 9.51
CA GLY A 141 15.70 14.63 8.39
C GLY A 141 16.39 13.26 8.22
N GLU A 142 16.78 12.64 9.33
CA GLU A 142 17.36 11.29 9.31
C GLU A 142 16.34 10.25 8.82
N VAL A 143 15.10 10.32 9.33
CA VAL A 143 14.00 9.43 8.91
C VAL A 143 13.70 9.59 7.43
N HIS A 144 13.69 10.82 6.92
CA HIS A 144 13.52 11.10 5.49
C HIS A 144 14.64 10.47 4.67
N ALA A 145 15.90 10.69 5.04
CA ALA A 145 17.06 10.09 4.36
C ALA A 145 17.08 8.55 4.43
N ARG A 146 16.50 7.94 5.48
CA ARG A 146 16.30 6.48 5.56
C ARG A 146 15.25 5.99 4.55
N LEU A 147 14.17 6.76 4.32
CA LEU A 147 13.12 6.45 3.35
C LEU A 147 13.65 6.54 1.92
N GLU A 148 14.37 7.61 1.58
CA GLU A 148 14.96 7.80 0.25
C GLU A 148 15.90 6.65 -0.15
N ARG A 149 16.69 6.15 0.80
CA ARG A 149 17.59 5.00 0.59
C ARG A 149 16.87 3.65 0.53
N GLY A 150 15.55 3.60 0.71
CA GLY A 150 14.78 2.33 0.80
C GLY A 150 15.12 1.49 2.03
N SER A 151 15.77 2.08 3.03
CA SER A 151 16.31 1.41 4.23
C SER A 151 15.35 1.39 5.42
N SER A 152 14.11 1.82 5.22
CA SER A 152 13.09 1.83 6.28
C SER A 152 12.46 0.45 6.48
N ALA A 153 12.09 0.13 7.71
CA ALA A 153 11.32 -1.08 7.99
C ALA A 153 9.96 -0.97 7.26
N ALA A 154 9.76 -1.81 6.24
CA ALA A 154 8.49 -2.10 5.55
C ALA A 154 7.52 -0.91 5.42
N GLY A 155 7.65 -0.09 4.37
CA GLY A 155 6.65 0.95 4.06
C GLY A 155 6.35 1.89 5.23
N ALA A 156 7.39 2.29 5.98
CA ALA A 156 7.26 3.14 7.15
C ALA A 156 6.54 4.45 6.78
N ARG A 157 5.31 4.60 7.26
CA ARG A 157 4.64 5.90 7.32
C ARG A 157 5.12 6.60 8.58
N SER A 158 5.96 7.62 8.43
CA SER A 158 6.31 8.51 9.54
C SER A 158 5.16 9.48 9.77
N CYS A 159 4.30 9.20 10.74
CA CYS A 159 3.36 10.19 11.25
C CYS A 159 4.06 10.99 12.35
N GLY A 160 4.54 12.19 12.00
CA GLY A 160 4.87 13.20 13.00
C GLY A 160 3.59 13.67 13.66
N ARG A 161 3.33 13.26 14.91
CA ARG A 161 2.24 13.81 15.72
C ARG A 161 2.86 14.73 16.77
N THR A 162 2.71 16.04 16.60
CA THR A 162 2.81 16.98 17.71
C THR A 162 1.56 16.81 18.54
N LEU A 163 1.63 15.97 19.58
CA LEU A 163 0.59 15.97 20.62
C LEU A 163 0.76 17.27 21.42
N PRO A 164 -0.27 18.12 21.55
CA PRO A 164 -0.27 19.08 22.66
C PRO A 164 -0.10 18.28 23.97
N PRO A 165 0.63 18.83 24.97
CA PRO A 165 0.73 18.15 26.25
C PRO A 165 -0.69 17.86 26.76
N PRO A 166 -0.98 16.63 27.23
CA PRO A 166 -2.31 16.30 27.70
C PRO A 166 -2.66 17.25 28.85
N PRO A 167 -3.90 17.80 28.90
CA PRO A 167 -4.40 18.36 30.14
C PRO A 167 -4.42 17.20 31.14
N ASP A 168 -3.64 17.34 32.20
CA ASP A 168 -3.62 16.48 33.38
C ASP A 168 -3.25 15.00 33.14
N GLY A 169 -1.97 14.73 32.89
CA GLY A 169 -1.32 13.46 33.27
C GLY A 169 -1.79 12.16 32.60
N VAL A 170 -2.85 12.17 31.79
CA VAL A 170 -3.37 10.98 31.10
C VAL A 170 -2.58 10.75 29.82
N ARG A 171 -1.76 9.69 29.80
CA ARG A 171 -1.14 9.20 28.57
C ARG A 171 -2.23 8.62 27.64
N PRO A 172 -2.25 8.97 26.35
CA PRO A 172 -3.19 8.36 25.42
C PRO A 172 -2.92 6.84 25.32
N ARG A 173 -3.94 6.03 25.62
CA ARG A 173 -3.91 4.59 25.36
C ARG A 173 -3.96 4.38 23.86
N VAL A 174 -2.83 4.02 23.26
CA VAL A 174 -2.77 3.55 21.88
C VAL A 174 -2.69 2.02 21.92
N PRO A 175 -3.72 1.27 21.51
CA PRO A 175 -3.58 -0.16 21.35
C PRO A 175 -2.55 -0.42 20.24
N GLY A 176 -1.41 -0.98 20.62
CA GLY A 176 -0.32 -1.26 19.71
C GLY A 176 0.58 -2.35 20.25
N ARG A 177 1.31 -3.02 19.36
CA ARG A 177 2.40 -3.92 19.71
C ARG A 177 3.71 -3.22 19.40
N ARG A 178 4.67 -3.25 20.32
CA ARG A 178 6.01 -2.72 20.09
C ARG A 178 6.93 -3.87 19.72
N ILE A 179 7.83 -3.64 18.76
CA ILE A 179 8.93 -4.56 18.49
C ILE A 179 10.02 -4.31 19.53
N VAL A 180 10.32 -5.32 20.35
CA VAL A 180 11.44 -5.29 21.28
C VAL A 180 12.59 -6.08 20.66
N ARG A 181 13.72 -5.41 20.42
CA ARG A 181 14.97 -6.04 19.99
C ARG A 181 15.90 -6.19 21.19
N ARG A 182 16.30 -7.42 21.49
CA ARG A 182 17.33 -7.74 22.50
C ARG A 182 18.57 -8.29 21.77
N PRO A 183 19.79 -7.97 22.21
CA PRO A 183 21.01 -8.51 21.60
C PRO A 183 20.99 -10.04 21.59
N GLY A 184 21.29 -10.65 20.44
CA GLY A 184 21.37 -12.11 20.28
C GLY A 184 20.02 -12.86 20.25
N ARG A 185 18.87 -12.17 20.16
CA ARG A 185 17.55 -12.81 20.03
C ARG A 185 16.74 -12.24 18.86
N PRO A 186 15.89 -13.05 18.21
CA PRO A 186 14.96 -12.56 17.20
C PRO A 186 13.97 -11.55 17.81
N PRO A 187 13.53 -10.54 17.04
CA PRO A 187 12.61 -9.52 17.52
C PRO A 187 11.29 -10.14 18.00
N VAL A 188 10.82 -9.71 19.17
CA VAL A 188 9.56 -10.19 19.78
C VAL A 188 8.54 -9.08 19.81
N TRP A 189 7.29 -9.43 19.50
CA TRP A 189 6.14 -8.53 19.58
C TRP A 189 5.56 -8.54 21.00
N GLU A 190 5.70 -7.43 21.72
CA GLU A 190 5.12 -7.28 23.06
C GLU A 190 3.89 -6.35 22.99
N PRO A 191 2.79 -6.67 23.70
CA PRO A 191 1.68 -5.74 23.86
C PRO A 191 2.16 -4.48 24.58
N ILE A 192 1.74 -3.30 24.13
CA ILE A 192 1.97 -2.05 24.86
C ILE A 192 0.98 -2.02 26.03
N PHE A 193 1.42 -2.48 27.20
CA PHE A 193 0.68 -2.24 28.45
C PHE A 193 1.13 -0.89 29.03
N THR A 194 0.23 0.09 29.02
CA THR A 194 0.32 1.30 29.87
C THR A 194 -1.04 1.58 30.48
#